data_AF-A0A6C0BYG5-F1
#
_entry.id   AF-A0A6C0BYG5-F1
#
_cell.length_a   1.000
_cell.length_b   1.000
_cell.length_c   1.000
_cell.angle_alpha   90.00
_cell.angle_beta   90.00
_cell.angle_gamma   90.00
#
_symmetry.space_group_name_H-M   'P 1'
#
loop_
_entity.id
_entity.type
_entity.pdbx_description
1 polymer ?
#
loop_
_entity_poly.entity_id
_entity_poly.type
_entity_poly.pdbx_seq_one_letter_code
_entity_poly.pdbx_strand_id
1 'polypeptide(L)'
;MVNTFYYNAERRPISVATDGVYKVTIYKNPIQYGGDVMSSDSDSGFRDLAFPLPPISLWKRVATSIRTSNFKMCQGGINPGFFSGDTVENASVIFLLHHISKGRSGVHKEALIGFALTTDLREERDEVSMDKGTLYIDAICTNMDVRHLPTGGLRGGGGLLMNQIEQYASEPYNEFDGDPYTSIKLSALPYVINYYRKLGYRHVNSCDDLTRDMGRPAGHQYVEKNRDILRVSDQIDKMRLRFKSDKELDYALLVEMAKDKEFLATGKYAEEERKDYLISNLNEYFKPEDIIFRLHRDTGGIIAVGKTTGKTHPFITGLIDTDNSAILDLVDKLRTAGFAVSCDEPQPRHIRHNIRKDSDGDIEFHCLGEGFTMRKCMYVDSGGRGNIKKKHKRSVSWRALSPNKKERTTMKKKCGKKCFIGRGMSFPVCAKKTCKINKKGMWAAFIKATRLNTKKKSYKIKGSTRRQKYSTIISKAKRGLSRKK
;
A
#
# COMPACT_ATOMS: atom_id res chain seq x y z
N MET A 1 -16.10 -4.51 6.66
CA MET A 1 -16.58 -5.24 5.48
C MET A 1 -15.69 -6.46 5.33
N VAL A 2 -16.25 -7.61 4.97
CA VAL A 2 -15.48 -8.80 4.63
C VAL A 2 -15.75 -9.09 3.16
N ASN A 3 -14.77 -8.82 2.29
CA ASN A 3 -14.85 -9.17 0.87
C ASN A 3 -13.99 -10.40 0.62
N THR A 4 -14.51 -11.37 -0.11
CA THR A 4 -13.80 -12.62 -0.42
C THR A 4 -13.72 -12.79 -1.93
N PHE A 5 -12.51 -13.00 -2.43
CA PHE A 5 -12.22 -13.23 -3.84
C PHE A 5 -11.54 -14.58 -4.01
N TYR A 6 -11.88 -15.29 -5.08
CA TYR A 6 -11.29 -16.60 -5.41
C TYR A 6 -10.50 -16.50 -6.71
N TYR A 7 -9.36 -17.19 -6.76
CA TYR A 7 -8.44 -17.20 -7.89
C TYR A 7 -7.99 -18.61 -8.20
N ASN A 8 -7.98 -18.98 -9.49
CA ASN A 8 -7.41 -20.26 -9.91
C ASN A 8 -5.86 -20.24 -9.81
N ALA A 9 -5.23 -21.38 -10.16
CA ALA A 9 -3.77 -21.52 -10.20
C ALA A 9 -3.06 -20.47 -11.10
N GLU A 10 -3.74 -20.01 -12.14
CA GLU A 10 -3.27 -19.00 -13.09
C GLU A 10 -3.53 -17.55 -12.63
N ARG A 11 -4.00 -17.35 -11.38
CA ARG A 11 -4.37 -16.05 -10.81
C ARG A 11 -5.53 -15.34 -11.52
N ARG A 12 -6.36 -16.09 -12.24
CA ARG A 12 -7.59 -15.56 -12.85
C ARG A 12 -8.72 -15.60 -11.83
N PRO A 13 -9.51 -14.52 -11.72
CA PRO A 13 -10.64 -14.49 -10.79
C PRO A 13 -11.68 -15.55 -11.19
N ILE A 14 -12.21 -16.26 -10.19
CA ILE A 14 -13.26 -17.26 -10.35
C ILE A 14 -14.40 -16.99 -9.37
N SER A 15 -15.61 -17.45 -9.70
CA SER A 15 -16.82 -17.19 -8.92
C SER A 15 -17.07 -18.19 -7.79
N VAL A 16 -16.41 -19.35 -7.81
CA VAL A 16 -16.67 -20.47 -6.89
C VAL A 16 -15.34 -21.04 -6.38
N ALA A 17 -15.31 -21.44 -5.11
CA ALA A 17 -14.18 -22.17 -4.55
C ALA A 17 -14.09 -23.58 -5.16
N THR A 18 -12.97 -23.90 -5.78
CA THR A 18 -12.64 -25.26 -6.25
C THR A 18 -11.33 -25.72 -5.61
N ASP A 19 -10.94 -26.98 -5.81
CA ASP A 19 -9.66 -27.48 -5.31
C ASP A 19 -8.48 -26.78 -6.03
N GLY A 20 -7.42 -26.44 -5.30
CA GLY A 20 -6.23 -25.76 -5.87
C GLY A 20 -6.44 -24.27 -6.14
N VAL A 21 -7.35 -23.64 -5.39
CA VAL A 21 -7.75 -22.23 -5.53
C VAL A 21 -7.17 -21.39 -4.40
N TYR A 22 -6.85 -20.14 -4.71
CA TYR A 22 -6.46 -19.14 -3.75
C TYR A 22 -7.65 -18.28 -3.36
N LYS A 23 -7.77 -17.98 -2.07
CA LYS A 23 -8.81 -17.14 -1.51
C LYS A 23 -8.18 -15.91 -0.87
N VAL A 24 -8.54 -14.73 -1.35
CA VAL A 24 -8.16 -13.47 -0.71
C VAL A 24 -9.35 -12.92 0.06
N THR A 25 -9.18 -12.72 1.36
CA THR A 25 -10.19 -12.12 2.23
C THR A 25 -9.71 -10.75 2.70
N ILE A 26 -10.52 -9.72 2.48
CA ILE A 26 -10.24 -8.33 2.87
C ILE A 26 -11.09 -7.97 4.08
N TYR A 27 -10.46 -7.53 5.17
CA TYR A 27 -11.09 -7.07 6.39
C TYR A 27 -10.86 -5.57 6.57
N LYS A 28 -11.93 -4.80 6.79
CA LYS A 28 -11.82 -3.40 7.25
C LYS A 28 -11.90 -3.34 8.76
N ASN A 29 -11.05 -2.51 9.37
CA ASN A 29 -11.00 -2.32 10.81
C ASN A 29 -12.35 -1.82 11.37
N PRO A 30 -13.00 -2.58 12.25
CA PRO A 30 -14.30 -2.17 12.78
C PRO A 30 -14.22 -1.01 13.76
N ILE A 31 -13.06 -0.71 14.34
CA ILE A 31 -12.87 0.43 15.24
C ILE A 31 -12.85 1.72 14.42
N GLN A 32 -11.97 1.76 13.41
CA GLN A 32 -11.82 2.92 12.53
C GLN A 32 -13.07 3.17 11.67
N TYR A 33 -13.62 2.13 11.04
CA TYR A 33 -14.75 2.29 10.10
C TYR A 33 -16.13 2.12 10.75
N GLY A 34 -16.20 1.75 12.04
CA GLY A 34 -17.44 1.43 12.74
C GLY A 34 -18.29 2.62 13.14
N GLY A 35 -17.66 3.74 13.48
CA GLY A 35 -18.30 4.76 14.30
C GLY A 35 -18.75 4.21 15.66
N ASP A 36 -18.95 5.09 16.65
CA ASP A 36 -19.45 4.71 17.98
C ASP A 36 -20.85 4.08 17.92
N VAL A 37 -20.90 2.78 17.63
CA VAL A 37 -22.08 1.92 17.82
C VAL A 37 -21.86 1.08 19.08
N MET A 38 -21.56 1.76 20.18
CA MET A 38 -21.58 1.21 21.53
C MET A 38 -22.58 2.03 22.34
N SER A 39 -23.86 1.70 22.23
CA SER A 39 -24.76 1.77 23.38
C SER A 39 -25.91 0.79 23.18
N SER A 40 -25.91 -0.22 24.05
CA SER A 40 -27.04 -1.06 24.44
C SER A 40 -28.38 -0.31 24.39
N ASP A 41 -29.30 -0.81 23.59
CA ASP A 41 -30.53 -1.43 24.09
C ASP A 41 -31.34 -2.00 22.94
N SER A 42 -31.97 -3.13 23.25
CA SER A 42 -32.78 -3.99 22.41
C SER A 42 -33.94 -3.26 21.71
N ASP A 43 -34.41 -3.89 20.63
CA ASP A 43 -35.61 -3.58 19.87
C ASP A 43 -35.65 -2.28 19.07
N SER A 44 -35.14 -2.36 17.84
CA SER A 44 -36.00 -2.05 16.68
C SER A 44 -35.36 -2.52 15.38
N GLY A 45 -36.08 -3.39 14.68
CA GLY A 45 -35.67 -3.99 13.42
C GLY A 45 -35.42 -2.95 12.33
N PHE A 46 -34.15 -2.63 12.08
CA PHE A 46 -33.77 -1.84 10.91
C PHE A 46 -32.30 -2.07 10.54
N ARG A 47 -32.00 -3.21 9.91
CA ARG A 47 -30.68 -3.41 9.29
C ARG A 47 -30.58 -2.63 7.99
N ASP A 48 -29.52 -1.84 7.90
CA ASP A 48 -29.17 -0.92 6.84
C ASP A 48 -28.40 -1.60 5.69
N LEU A 49 -28.38 -0.94 4.53
CA LEU A 49 -27.50 -1.24 3.39
C LEU A 49 -26.02 -0.84 3.66
N ALA A 50 -25.62 -0.78 4.93
CA ALA A 50 -24.23 -0.73 5.32
C ALA A 50 -23.70 -2.16 5.29
N PHE A 51 -22.73 -2.45 4.42
CA PHE A 51 -22.07 -3.76 4.43
C PHE A 51 -21.54 -4.02 5.85
N PRO A 52 -21.88 -5.17 6.47
CA PRO A 52 -21.53 -5.41 7.86
C PRO A 52 -20.01 -5.37 8.04
N LEU A 53 -19.56 -4.57 9.00
CA LEU A 53 -18.18 -4.64 9.47
C LEU A 53 -17.96 -5.96 10.22
N PRO A 54 -16.74 -6.53 10.18
CA PRO A 54 -16.47 -7.71 10.99
C PRO A 54 -16.68 -7.38 12.48
N PRO A 55 -17.20 -8.30 13.30
CA PRO A 55 -17.23 -8.09 14.73
C PRO A 55 -15.79 -7.97 15.27
N ILE A 56 -15.60 -7.18 16.35
CA ILE A 56 -14.28 -6.97 16.98
C ILE A 56 -13.61 -8.30 17.35
N SER A 57 -14.39 -9.30 17.75
CA SER A 57 -13.88 -10.64 18.05
C SER A 57 -13.26 -11.34 16.83
N LEU A 58 -13.80 -11.12 15.62
CA LEU A 58 -13.22 -11.64 14.38
C LEU A 58 -11.94 -10.89 14.03
N TRP A 59 -11.91 -9.56 14.20
CA TRP A 59 -10.70 -8.75 14.01
C TRP A 59 -9.55 -9.22 14.90
N LYS A 60 -9.82 -9.43 16.20
CA LYS A 60 -8.82 -9.97 17.15
C LYS A 60 -8.33 -11.36 16.72
N ARG A 61 -9.21 -12.26 16.25
CA ARG A 61 -8.79 -13.58 15.74
C ARG A 61 -7.89 -13.47 14.51
N VAL A 62 -8.21 -12.55 13.58
CA VAL A 62 -7.38 -12.27 12.41
C VAL A 62 -6.00 -11.79 12.84
N ALA A 63 -5.93 -10.83 13.77
CA ALA A 63 -4.67 -10.34 14.31
C ALA A 63 -3.84 -11.45 14.98
N THR A 64 -4.47 -12.29 15.81
CA THR A 64 -3.82 -13.47 16.40
C THR A 64 -3.28 -14.42 15.32
N SER A 65 -4.06 -14.68 14.26
CA SER A 65 -3.62 -15.55 13.16
C SER A 65 -2.39 -15.01 12.43
N ILE A 66 -2.28 -13.69 12.27
CA ILE A 66 -1.11 -13.04 11.65
C ILE A 66 0.09 -13.19 12.58
N ARG A 67 -0.06 -12.87 13.86
CA ARG A 67 1.00 -13.02 14.87
C ARG A 67 1.54 -14.43 14.95
N THR A 68 0.70 -15.45 14.91
CA THR A 68 1.17 -16.85 14.97
C THR A 68 1.77 -17.33 13.65
N SER A 69 1.48 -16.68 12.52
CA SER A 69 1.93 -17.13 11.19
C SER A 69 3.10 -16.32 10.63
N ASN A 70 3.41 -15.15 11.21
CA ASN A 70 4.40 -14.21 10.66
C ASN A 70 5.78 -14.84 10.46
N PHE A 71 6.26 -15.65 11.40
CA PHE A 71 7.61 -16.23 11.33
C PHE A 71 7.81 -17.11 10.08
N LYS A 72 6.77 -17.87 9.70
CA LYS A 72 6.79 -18.72 8.49
C LYS A 72 6.63 -17.90 7.20
N MET A 73 5.92 -16.77 7.26
CA MET A 73 5.54 -16.00 6.08
C MET A 73 6.54 -14.90 5.74
N CYS A 74 7.08 -14.22 6.74
CA CYS A 74 8.01 -13.12 6.57
C CYS A 74 9.47 -13.59 6.54
N GLN A 75 9.77 -14.81 7.02
CA GLN A 75 11.12 -15.42 7.01
C GLN A 75 12.23 -14.50 7.56
N GLY A 76 11.90 -13.68 8.57
CA GLY A 76 12.84 -12.71 9.17
C GLY A 76 12.93 -11.36 8.45
N GLY A 77 12.28 -11.17 7.30
CA GLY A 77 12.27 -9.89 6.58
C GLY A 77 11.51 -8.75 7.28
N ILE A 78 10.74 -9.07 8.32
CA ILE A 78 10.12 -8.10 9.23
C ILE A 78 10.35 -8.61 10.65
N ASN A 79 10.81 -7.72 11.54
CA ASN A 79 11.05 -8.05 12.95
C ASN A 79 9.75 -8.57 13.59
N PRO A 80 9.74 -9.74 14.27
CA PRO A 80 8.56 -10.25 14.97
C PRO A 80 7.94 -9.24 15.95
N GLY A 81 8.76 -8.37 16.55
CA GLY A 81 8.34 -7.28 17.43
C GLY A 81 7.36 -6.30 16.78
N PHE A 82 7.44 -6.13 15.45
CA PHE A 82 6.50 -5.31 14.67
C PHE A 82 5.05 -5.79 14.82
N PHE A 83 4.85 -7.11 14.95
CA PHE A 83 3.53 -7.72 15.05
C PHE A 83 3.06 -7.89 16.51
N SER A 84 3.95 -7.78 17.50
CA SER A 84 3.59 -7.96 18.91
C SER A 84 2.89 -6.75 19.52
N GLY A 85 3.10 -5.55 18.97
CA GLY A 85 2.42 -4.32 19.41
C GLY A 85 1.01 -4.15 18.82
N ASP A 86 0.52 -2.92 18.90
CA ASP A 86 -0.81 -2.51 18.40
C ASP A 86 -0.87 -2.34 16.87
N THR A 87 0.25 -2.54 16.16
CA THR A 87 0.34 -2.33 14.70
C THR A 87 -0.73 -3.10 13.92
N VAL A 88 -0.97 -4.36 14.29
CA VAL A 88 -1.96 -5.22 13.62
C VAL A 88 -3.39 -4.78 13.96
N GLU A 89 -3.62 -4.31 15.19
CA GLU A 89 -4.90 -3.76 15.64
C GLU A 89 -5.22 -2.42 15.01
N ASN A 90 -4.19 -1.59 14.78
CA ASN A 90 -4.28 -0.25 14.23
C ASN A 90 -4.34 -0.24 12.70
N ALA A 91 -3.97 -1.34 12.04
CA ALA A 91 -4.12 -1.47 10.58
C ALA A 91 -5.56 -1.14 10.16
N SER A 92 -5.72 -0.33 9.12
CA SER A 92 -7.02 0.07 8.59
C SER A 92 -7.68 -1.04 7.79
N VAL A 93 -6.90 -1.74 6.98
CA VAL A 93 -7.37 -2.82 6.12
C VAL A 93 -6.36 -3.97 6.14
N ILE A 94 -6.85 -5.19 6.35
CA ILE A 94 -6.06 -6.42 6.34
C ILE A 94 -6.47 -7.28 5.16
N PHE A 95 -5.48 -7.77 4.42
CA PHE A 95 -5.64 -8.72 3.34
C PHE A 95 -5.07 -10.06 3.78
N LEU A 96 -5.87 -11.12 3.72
CA LEU A 96 -5.43 -12.49 4.02
C LEU A 96 -5.49 -13.35 2.78
N LEU A 97 -4.39 -14.01 2.44
CA LEU A 97 -4.28 -14.93 1.33
C LEU A 97 -4.25 -16.37 1.87
N HIS A 98 -5.25 -17.16 1.47
CA HIS A 98 -5.38 -18.57 1.82
C HIS A 98 -5.22 -19.45 0.58
N HIS A 99 -4.65 -20.64 0.78
CA HIS A 99 -4.71 -21.74 -0.17
C HIS A 99 -5.80 -22.73 0.26
N ILE A 100 -6.64 -23.13 -0.69
CA ILE A 100 -7.71 -24.09 -0.48
C ILE A 100 -7.30 -25.44 -1.07
N SER A 101 -7.16 -26.45 -0.22
CA SER A 101 -6.87 -27.82 -0.64
C SER A 101 -7.97 -28.79 -0.22
N LYS A 102 -8.15 -29.86 -0.99
CA LYS A 102 -9.07 -30.94 -0.61
C LYS A 102 -8.55 -31.67 0.62
N GLY A 103 -9.35 -31.72 1.68
CA GLY A 103 -9.07 -32.58 2.84
C GLY A 103 -9.37 -34.05 2.54
N ARG A 104 -8.79 -34.97 3.33
CA ARG A 104 -9.07 -36.41 3.24
C ARG A 104 -10.55 -36.75 3.47
N SER A 105 -11.27 -35.89 4.20
CA SER A 105 -12.71 -36.02 4.49
C SER A 105 -13.63 -35.40 3.43
N GLY A 106 -13.09 -34.89 2.32
CA GLY A 106 -13.87 -34.15 1.31
C GLY A 106 -14.18 -32.70 1.69
N VAL A 107 -13.92 -32.29 2.94
CA VAL A 107 -14.02 -30.89 3.38
C VAL A 107 -12.78 -30.11 2.94
N HIS A 108 -12.98 -28.93 2.36
CA HIS A 108 -11.87 -28.05 1.98
C HIS A 108 -11.13 -27.53 3.22
N LYS A 109 -9.80 -27.66 3.20
CA LYS A 109 -8.91 -27.09 4.22
C LYS A 109 -8.36 -25.76 3.71
N GLU A 110 -8.57 -24.70 4.48
CA GLU A 110 -7.98 -23.39 4.22
C GLU A 110 -6.68 -23.26 5.02
N ALA A 111 -5.57 -22.99 4.34
CA ALA A 111 -4.29 -22.68 4.96
C ALA A 111 -3.94 -21.22 4.67
N LEU A 112 -3.65 -20.42 5.69
CA LEU A 112 -3.13 -19.07 5.49
C LEU A 112 -1.71 -19.18 4.91
N ILE A 113 -1.46 -18.51 3.79
CA ILE A 113 -0.19 -18.54 3.05
C ILE A 113 0.40 -17.15 2.81
N GLY A 114 -0.31 -16.08 3.16
CA GLY A 114 0.21 -14.72 3.13
C GLY A 114 -0.76 -13.71 3.70
N PHE A 115 -0.26 -12.51 3.96
CA PHE A 115 -1.07 -11.39 4.41
C PHE A 115 -0.46 -10.04 3.98
N ALA A 116 -1.28 -9.00 4.01
CA ALA A 116 -0.84 -7.62 3.98
C ALA A 116 -1.60 -6.77 5.01
N LEU A 117 -0.87 -5.88 5.68
CA LEU A 117 -1.39 -4.87 6.60
C LEU A 117 -1.29 -3.51 5.90
N THR A 118 -2.35 -2.72 5.97
CA THR A 118 -2.38 -1.40 5.35
C THR A 118 -3.06 -0.37 6.24
N THR A 119 -2.55 0.86 6.20
CA THR A 119 -3.02 2.00 6.97
C THR A 119 -3.55 3.07 6.02
N ASP A 120 -4.75 3.56 6.32
CA ASP A 120 -5.42 4.62 5.57
C ASP A 120 -4.96 5.99 6.10
N LEU A 121 -4.03 6.62 5.37
CA LEU A 121 -3.47 7.92 5.76
C LEU A 121 -4.41 9.10 5.44
N ARG A 122 -5.66 8.84 5.03
CA ARG A 122 -6.66 9.90 4.79
C ARG A 122 -7.23 10.51 6.06
N GLU A 123 -7.00 9.92 7.22
CA GLU A 123 -7.42 10.46 8.51
C GLU A 123 -6.43 11.51 9.05
N GLU A 124 -5.14 11.35 8.75
CA GLU A 124 -4.03 12.22 9.19
C GLU A 124 -3.93 13.51 8.35
N ARG A 125 -5.06 14.14 8.06
CA ARG A 125 -5.13 15.40 7.29
C ARG A 125 -4.74 16.60 8.14
N ASP A 126 -3.46 16.75 8.42
CA ASP A 126 -2.93 18.09 8.61
C ASP A 126 -2.94 18.81 7.24
N GLU A 127 -3.34 20.09 7.19
CA GLU A 127 -3.55 20.85 5.94
C GLU A 127 -2.32 20.91 5.01
N VAL A 128 -1.15 20.54 5.54
CA VAL A 128 0.17 20.55 4.88
C VAL A 128 0.57 19.18 4.29
N SER A 129 -0.15 18.08 4.59
CA SER A 129 0.36 16.73 4.28
C SER A 129 0.32 16.38 2.77
N MET A 130 1.48 15.90 2.26
CA MET A 130 1.68 15.43 0.88
C MET A 130 0.95 14.10 0.56
N ASP A 131 0.19 13.56 1.51
CA ASP A 131 -0.35 12.20 1.50
C ASP A 131 -1.89 12.14 1.30
N LYS A 132 -2.50 13.16 0.71
CA LYS A 132 -3.96 13.18 0.44
C LYS A 132 -4.38 11.97 -0.40
N GLY A 133 -5.20 11.09 0.19
CA GLY A 133 -5.75 9.93 -0.53
C GLY A 133 -4.82 8.72 -0.57
N THR A 134 -3.92 8.55 0.41
CA THR A 134 -2.90 7.49 0.37
C THR A 134 -3.30 6.27 1.19
N LEU A 135 -3.19 5.08 0.59
CA LEU A 135 -3.18 3.81 1.31
C LEU A 135 -1.72 3.39 1.51
N TYR A 136 -1.27 3.30 2.75
CA TYR A 136 0.08 2.87 3.09
C TYR A 136 0.12 1.35 3.34
N ILE A 137 1.12 0.66 2.81
CA ILE A 137 1.35 -0.76 3.07
C ILE A 137 2.40 -0.88 4.18
N ASP A 138 1.95 -1.26 5.37
CA ASP A 138 2.80 -1.41 6.56
C ASP A 138 3.63 -2.69 6.51
N ALA A 139 3.01 -3.79 6.06
CA ALA A 139 3.67 -5.08 5.95
C ALA A 139 3.02 -5.93 4.87
N ILE A 140 3.83 -6.69 4.14
CA ILE A 140 3.38 -7.71 3.20
C ILE A 140 4.28 -8.93 3.29
N CYS A 141 3.70 -10.08 3.59
CA CYS A 141 4.44 -11.33 3.75
C CYS A 141 3.72 -12.48 3.07
N THR A 142 4.47 -13.38 2.44
CA THR A 142 3.92 -14.61 1.84
C THR A 142 4.86 -15.78 2.06
N ASN A 143 4.30 -16.91 2.48
CA ASN A 143 5.04 -18.15 2.66
C ASN A 143 5.58 -18.66 1.31
N MET A 144 6.90 -18.72 1.19
CA MET A 144 7.56 -19.21 -0.02
C MET A 144 7.52 -20.73 -0.18
N ASP A 145 7.34 -21.49 0.91
CA ASP A 145 7.39 -22.96 0.90
C ASP A 145 6.17 -23.58 0.22
N VAL A 146 5.10 -22.79 0.05
CA VAL A 146 3.89 -23.16 -0.68
C VAL A 146 4.15 -23.29 -2.19
N ARG A 147 5.34 -22.88 -2.67
CA ARG A 147 5.80 -23.06 -4.07
C ARG A 147 5.93 -24.53 -4.48
N HIS A 148 6.01 -25.47 -3.53
CA HIS A 148 6.27 -26.89 -3.77
C HIS A 148 5.07 -27.82 -3.58
N LEU A 149 3.84 -27.30 -3.59
CA LEU A 149 2.65 -28.15 -3.55
C LEU A 149 2.55 -29.04 -4.82
N PRO A 150 2.11 -30.31 -4.72
CA PRO A 150 2.05 -31.26 -5.84
C PRO A 150 1.22 -30.79 -7.04
N THR A 151 0.27 -29.87 -6.82
CA THR A 151 -0.61 -29.28 -7.83
C THR A 151 -0.03 -28.02 -8.50
N GLY A 152 1.26 -27.72 -8.27
CA GLY A 152 1.88 -26.46 -8.70
C GLY A 152 1.66 -25.37 -7.67
N GLY A 153 2.69 -25.04 -6.90
CA GLY A 153 2.60 -24.03 -5.85
C GLY A 153 2.39 -22.60 -6.37
N LEU A 154 1.98 -21.70 -5.48
CA LEU A 154 1.76 -20.29 -5.82
C LEU A 154 3.10 -19.59 -6.08
N ARG A 155 3.52 -19.54 -7.34
CA ARG A 155 4.49 -18.51 -7.74
C ARG A 155 3.79 -17.16 -7.59
N GLY A 156 4.42 -16.20 -6.91
CA GLY A 156 4.01 -14.79 -6.88
C GLY A 156 2.83 -14.42 -5.99
N GLY A 157 2.67 -15.04 -4.82
CA GLY A 157 1.65 -14.64 -3.84
C GLY A 157 1.72 -13.16 -3.44
N GLY A 158 2.93 -12.60 -3.31
CA GLY A 158 3.12 -11.17 -3.09
C GLY A 158 2.50 -10.33 -4.20
N GLY A 159 2.70 -10.70 -5.48
CA GLY A 159 2.08 -10.01 -6.60
C GLY A 159 0.54 -10.10 -6.62
N LEU A 160 -0.02 -11.23 -6.19
CA LEU A 160 -1.47 -11.38 -6.04
C LEU A 160 -2.04 -10.45 -4.96
N LEU A 161 -1.37 -10.37 -3.80
CA LEU A 161 -1.74 -9.43 -2.73
C LEU A 161 -1.63 -7.98 -3.20
N MET A 162 -0.53 -7.60 -3.85
CA MET A 162 -0.34 -6.24 -4.41
C MET A 162 -1.47 -5.88 -5.39
N ASN A 163 -1.80 -6.78 -6.32
CA ASN A 163 -2.91 -6.56 -7.25
C ASN A 163 -4.25 -6.39 -6.53
N GLN A 164 -4.50 -7.14 -5.45
CA GLN A 164 -5.74 -6.99 -4.68
C GLN A 164 -5.79 -5.68 -3.90
N ILE A 165 -4.65 -5.21 -3.36
CA ILE A 165 -4.54 -3.90 -2.70
C ILE A 165 -4.82 -2.78 -3.72
N GLU A 166 -4.26 -2.89 -4.93
CA GLU A 166 -4.54 -1.95 -6.02
C GLU A 166 -6.01 -1.93 -6.43
N GLN A 167 -6.61 -3.10 -6.62
CA GLN A 167 -8.04 -3.21 -6.91
C GLN A 167 -8.87 -2.57 -5.79
N TYR A 168 -8.56 -2.89 -4.52
CA TYR A 168 -9.22 -2.30 -3.37
C TYR A 168 -9.10 -0.77 -3.36
N ALA A 169 -7.93 -0.21 -3.62
CA ALA A 169 -7.72 1.24 -3.68
C ALA A 169 -8.50 1.90 -4.85
N SER A 170 -8.63 1.20 -5.98
CA SER A 170 -9.34 1.69 -7.18
C SER A 170 -10.88 1.66 -7.08
N GLU A 171 -11.43 0.89 -6.14
CA GLU A 171 -12.87 0.69 -6.02
C GLU A 171 -13.59 1.96 -5.52
N PRO A 172 -14.61 2.46 -6.25
CA PRO A 172 -15.27 3.73 -5.96
C PRO A 172 -16.11 3.73 -4.66
N TYR A 173 -16.25 2.59 -3.98
CA TYR A 173 -16.93 2.48 -2.69
C TYR A 173 -15.96 2.42 -1.50
N ASN A 174 -14.65 2.45 -1.75
CA ASN A 174 -13.62 2.54 -0.72
C ASN A 174 -13.17 4.00 -0.49
N GLU A 175 -14.10 4.94 -0.65
CA GLU A 175 -13.94 6.36 -0.35
C GLU A 175 -14.08 6.62 1.16
N PHE A 176 -13.24 7.50 1.69
CA PHE A 176 -13.36 8.04 3.05
C PHE A 176 -13.83 9.48 2.94
N ASP A 177 -14.97 9.81 3.54
CA ASP A 177 -15.64 11.12 3.40
C ASP A 177 -15.91 11.57 1.95
N GLY A 178 -15.99 10.62 1.01
CA GLY A 178 -16.22 10.88 -0.42
C GLY A 178 -14.94 11.16 -1.22
N ASP A 179 -13.77 10.99 -0.61
CA ASP A 179 -12.48 11.08 -1.29
C ASP A 179 -11.93 9.67 -1.58
N PRO A 180 -11.66 9.33 -2.86
CA PRO A 180 -11.05 8.04 -3.22
C PRO A 180 -9.58 7.99 -2.85
N TYR A 181 -8.98 6.79 -2.89
CA TYR A 181 -7.53 6.67 -2.86
C TYR A 181 -6.93 7.20 -4.15
N THR A 182 -5.95 8.09 -4.05
CA THR A 182 -5.22 8.67 -5.18
C THR A 182 -3.90 7.92 -5.43
N SER A 183 -3.37 7.26 -4.40
CA SER A 183 -2.09 6.56 -4.47
C SER A 183 -1.96 5.48 -3.40
N ILE A 184 -1.01 4.57 -3.62
CA ILE A 184 -0.56 3.56 -2.66
C ILE A 184 0.90 3.85 -2.36
N LYS A 185 1.28 3.84 -1.08
CA LYS A 185 2.63 4.13 -0.60
C LYS A 185 3.16 2.93 0.19
N LEU A 186 4.47 2.72 0.14
CA LEU A 186 5.18 1.70 0.91
C LEU A 186 6.63 2.15 1.14
N SER A 187 7.33 1.50 2.06
CA SER A 187 8.79 1.52 2.13
C SER A 187 9.37 0.22 1.55
N ALA A 188 10.47 0.34 0.82
CA ALA A 188 11.14 -0.79 0.20
C ALA A 188 12.63 -0.81 0.56
N LEU A 189 13.10 -1.94 1.09
CA LEU A 189 14.53 -2.19 1.26
C LEU A 189 15.24 -2.19 -0.10
N PRO A 190 16.53 -1.82 -0.18
CA PRO A 190 17.16 -1.55 -1.47
C PRO A 190 17.15 -2.77 -2.42
N TYR A 191 17.28 -3.99 -1.90
CA TYR A 191 17.28 -5.21 -2.71
C TYR A 191 15.92 -5.55 -3.35
N VAL A 192 14.80 -5.00 -2.84
CA VAL A 192 13.45 -5.19 -3.40
C VAL A 192 12.92 -3.97 -4.17
N ILE A 193 13.66 -2.86 -4.26
CA ILE A 193 13.22 -1.67 -5.00
C ILE A 193 12.80 -2.05 -6.43
N ASN A 194 13.64 -2.78 -7.16
CA ASN A 194 13.34 -3.17 -8.55
C ASN A 194 12.07 -4.04 -8.67
N TYR A 195 11.80 -4.89 -7.67
CA TYR A 195 10.54 -5.65 -7.63
C TYR A 195 9.32 -4.72 -7.63
N TYR A 196 9.30 -3.70 -6.79
CA TYR A 196 8.19 -2.73 -6.73
C TYR A 196 8.18 -1.79 -7.94
N ARG A 197 9.34 -1.41 -8.49
CA ARG A 197 9.42 -0.63 -9.75
C ARG A 197 8.73 -1.33 -10.92
N LYS A 198 8.87 -2.66 -11.01
CA LYS A 198 8.17 -3.48 -12.01
C LYS A 198 6.67 -3.54 -11.81
N LEU A 199 6.20 -3.32 -10.58
CA LEU A 199 4.78 -3.15 -10.28
C LEU A 199 4.28 -1.72 -10.54
N GLY A 200 5.14 -0.78 -10.95
CA GLY A 200 4.78 0.60 -11.26
C GLY A 200 4.95 1.58 -10.10
N TYR A 201 5.60 1.17 -9.01
CA TYR A 201 5.99 2.09 -7.94
C TYR A 201 7.19 2.93 -8.34
N ARG A 202 7.24 4.18 -7.88
CA ARG A 202 8.28 5.17 -8.20
C ARG A 202 8.70 5.91 -6.93
N HIS A 203 9.92 6.43 -6.91
CA HIS A 203 10.40 7.27 -5.81
C HIS A 203 9.94 8.71 -6.06
N VAL A 204 8.76 9.05 -5.57
CA VAL A 204 8.12 10.36 -5.74
C VAL A 204 7.40 10.77 -4.46
N ASN A 205 7.51 12.05 -4.12
CA ASN A 205 6.83 12.62 -2.96
C ASN A 205 5.34 12.81 -3.25
N SER A 206 5.01 13.34 -4.44
CA SER A 206 3.66 13.48 -4.96
C SER A 206 3.49 12.79 -6.30
N CYS A 207 2.24 12.44 -6.65
CA CYS A 207 1.91 12.01 -8.00
C CYS A 207 2.17 13.09 -9.07
N ASP A 208 2.25 14.35 -8.66
CA ASP A 208 2.65 15.45 -9.53
C ASP A 208 4.13 15.39 -9.92
N ASP A 209 4.97 14.61 -9.22
CA ASP A 209 6.39 14.44 -9.54
C ASP A 209 6.63 13.38 -10.64
N LEU A 210 5.56 12.87 -11.25
CA LEU A 210 5.63 11.96 -12.38
C LEU A 210 5.51 12.70 -13.71
N THR A 211 6.20 12.20 -14.73
CA THR A 211 6.05 12.63 -16.12
C THR A 211 5.70 11.44 -17.01
N ARG A 212 4.98 11.70 -18.09
CA ARG A 212 4.59 10.67 -19.06
C ARG A 212 5.70 10.49 -20.09
N ASP A 213 6.24 9.29 -20.15
CA ASP A 213 7.17 8.80 -21.16
C ASP A 213 6.41 7.91 -22.15
N MET A 214 6.17 8.45 -23.34
CA MET A 214 5.48 7.75 -24.43
C MET A 214 6.31 6.64 -25.06
N GLY A 215 7.63 6.59 -24.80
CA GLY A 215 8.51 5.55 -25.31
C GLY A 215 8.38 4.23 -24.53
N ARG A 216 7.70 4.22 -23.37
CA ARG A 216 7.55 3.03 -22.52
C ARG A 216 6.24 2.27 -22.77
N PRO A 217 6.24 0.95 -22.58
CA PRO A 217 5.03 0.13 -22.73
C PRO A 217 3.90 0.58 -21.78
N ALA A 218 2.66 0.29 -22.17
CA ALA A 218 1.48 0.53 -21.34
C ALA A 218 1.66 -0.10 -19.94
N GLY A 219 1.48 0.68 -18.89
CA GLY A 219 1.77 0.30 -17.49
C GLY A 219 3.07 0.87 -16.91
N HIS A 220 4.02 1.29 -17.76
CA HIS A 220 5.28 1.93 -17.36
C HIS A 220 5.47 3.35 -17.90
N GLN A 221 4.39 3.94 -18.43
CA GLN A 221 4.42 5.27 -19.05
C GLN A 221 4.74 6.39 -18.06
N TYR A 222 4.60 6.16 -16.75
CA TYR A 222 4.89 7.18 -15.75
C TYR A 222 6.24 6.93 -15.10
N VAL A 223 7.11 7.93 -15.19
CA VAL A 223 8.49 7.92 -14.70
C VAL A 223 8.75 9.11 -13.80
N GLU A 224 9.76 9.02 -12.96
CA GLU A 224 10.19 10.12 -12.09
C GLU A 224 10.57 11.36 -12.93
N LYS A 225 10.11 12.55 -12.51
CA LYS A 225 10.62 13.83 -13.06
C LYS A 225 12.09 14.07 -12.72
N ASN A 226 12.55 13.55 -11.57
CA ASN A 226 13.95 13.63 -11.18
C ASN A 226 14.79 12.78 -12.15
N ARG A 227 15.51 13.46 -13.05
CA ARG A 227 16.31 12.82 -14.10
C ARG A 227 17.48 12.01 -13.53
N ASP A 228 18.02 12.41 -12.38
CA ASP A 228 19.13 11.72 -11.74
C ASP A 228 18.70 10.34 -11.22
N ILE A 229 17.56 10.27 -10.55
CA ILE A 229 16.98 9.00 -10.08
C ILE A 229 16.57 8.14 -11.29
N LEU A 230 15.91 8.74 -12.29
CA LEU A 230 15.47 8.02 -13.48
C LEU A 230 16.66 7.36 -14.20
N ARG A 231 17.73 8.11 -14.47
CA ARG A 231 18.93 7.61 -15.17
C ARG A 231 19.53 6.39 -14.48
N VAL A 232 19.70 6.46 -13.16
CA VAL A 232 20.34 5.39 -12.40
C VAL A 232 19.41 4.21 -12.21
N SER A 233 18.11 4.46 -12.03
CA SER A 233 17.12 3.40 -11.98
C SER A 233 17.05 2.60 -13.30
N ASP A 234 17.21 3.26 -14.45
CA ASP A 234 17.26 2.58 -15.76
C ASP A 234 18.55 1.77 -15.95
N GLN A 235 19.65 2.15 -15.31
CA GLN A 235 20.87 1.34 -15.27
C GLN A 235 20.65 0.08 -14.44
N ILE A 236 20.04 0.20 -13.26
CA ILE A 236 19.70 -0.94 -12.40
C ILE A 236 18.69 -1.87 -13.05
N ASP A 237 17.71 -1.34 -13.77
CA ASP A 237 16.72 -2.17 -14.47
C ASP A 237 17.38 -3.05 -15.56
N LYS A 238 18.52 -2.61 -16.11
CA LYS A 238 19.36 -3.40 -17.03
C LYS A 238 20.25 -4.40 -16.31
N MET A 239 20.57 -4.17 -15.04
CA MET A 239 21.31 -5.13 -14.23
C MET A 239 20.45 -6.37 -13.99
N ARG A 240 21.01 -7.54 -14.29
CA ARG A 240 20.36 -8.84 -14.03
C ARG A 240 20.55 -9.34 -12.60
N LEU A 241 21.22 -8.55 -11.76
CA LEU A 241 21.57 -8.93 -10.39
C LEU A 241 20.34 -8.90 -9.49
N ARG A 242 20.21 -9.95 -8.68
CA ARG A 242 19.19 -10.06 -7.63
C ARG A 242 19.87 -10.54 -6.37
N PHE A 243 19.95 -9.67 -5.38
CA PHE A 243 20.35 -10.05 -4.03
C PHE A 243 19.19 -10.75 -3.34
N LYS A 244 19.51 -11.80 -2.57
CA LYS A 244 18.53 -12.60 -1.83
C LYS A 244 18.26 -12.07 -0.44
N SER A 245 19.20 -11.32 0.12
CA SER A 245 19.14 -10.78 1.48
C SER A 245 19.83 -9.42 1.57
N ASP A 246 19.56 -8.70 2.65
CA ASP A 246 20.28 -7.46 3.00
C ASP A 246 21.78 -7.72 3.10
N LYS A 247 22.19 -8.81 3.75
CA LYS A 247 23.61 -9.18 3.87
C LYS A 247 24.33 -9.37 2.52
N GLU A 248 23.65 -9.94 1.51
CA GLU A 248 24.22 -10.05 0.16
C GLU A 248 24.37 -8.68 -0.52
N LEU A 249 23.41 -7.78 -0.29
CA LEU A 249 23.45 -6.41 -0.79
C LEU A 249 24.56 -5.61 -0.07
N ASP A 250 24.67 -5.72 1.25
CA ASP A 250 25.70 -5.03 2.04
C ASP A 250 27.09 -5.42 1.55
N TYR A 251 27.34 -6.71 1.31
CA TYR A 251 28.58 -7.16 0.69
C TYR A 251 28.84 -6.53 -0.67
N ALA A 252 27.80 -6.41 -1.52
CA ALA A 252 27.94 -5.74 -2.81
C ALA A 252 28.26 -4.26 -2.65
N LEU A 253 27.59 -3.56 -1.73
CA LEU A 253 27.85 -2.14 -1.46
C LEU A 253 29.26 -1.93 -0.92
N LEU A 254 29.73 -2.76 0.03
CA LEU A 254 31.09 -2.71 0.56
C LEU A 254 32.15 -2.95 -0.53
N VAL A 255 31.90 -3.91 -1.42
CA VAL A 255 32.80 -4.19 -2.55
C VAL A 255 32.83 -2.99 -3.53
N GLU A 256 31.69 -2.41 -3.87
CA GLU A 256 31.66 -1.22 -4.74
C GLU A 256 32.31 0.01 -4.10
N MET A 257 32.17 0.17 -2.78
CA MET A 257 32.90 1.20 -2.05
C MET A 257 34.41 0.97 -2.09
N ALA A 258 34.86 -0.28 -1.89
CA ALA A 258 36.28 -0.61 -1.94
C ALA A 258 36.88 -0.37 -3.33
N LYS A 259 36.04 -0.49 -4.37
CA LYS A 259 36.40 -0.18 -5.76
C LYS A 259 36.46 1.32 -6.05
N ASP A 260 36.00 2.22 -5.19
CA ASP A 260 35.98 3.64 -5.51
C ASP A 260 37.42 4.16 -5.74
N LYS A 261 37.64 4.77 -6.91
CA LYS A 261 38.97 4.93 -7.53
C LYS A 261 39.47 6.36 -7.56
N GLU A 262 38.76 7.32 -6.94
CA GLU A 262 39.08 8.74 -7.09
C GLU A 262 40.54 9.10 -6.71
N PHE A 263 41.25 8.24 -5.98
CA PHE A 263 42.61 8.51 -5.51
C PHE A 263 43.76 7.76 -6.25
N LEU A 264 43.49 6.88 -7.22
CA LEU A 264 44.53 5.92 -7.66
C LEU A 264 45.50 6.47 -8.74
N ALA A 265 46.80 6.25 -8.50
CA ALA A 265 47.94 6.77 -9.25
C ALA A 265 47.87 6.57 -10.79
N THR A 266 48.52 7.50 -11.51
CA THR A 266 48.73 7.43 -12.96
C THR A 266 50.18 7.04 -13.25
N GLY A 267 50.42 5.96 -14.01
CA GLY A 267 51.79 5.55 -14.37
C GLY A 267 51.93 4.06 -14.67
N LYS A 268 53.19 3.61 -14.84
CA LYS A 268 53.55 2.23 -15.19
C LYS A 268 53.15 1.19 -14.12
N TYR A 269 53.10 1.61 -12.85
CA TYR A 269 52.75 0.76 -11.70
C TYR A 269 51.31 0.93 -11.22
N ALA A 270 50.50 1.73 -11.93
CA ALA A 270 49.15 2.07 -11.51
C ALA A 270 48.25 0.83 -11.32
N GLU A 271 48.41 -0.22 -12.12
CA GLU A 271 47.57 -1.41 -12.00
C GLU A 271 47.84 -2.23 -10.73
N GLU A 272 49.11 -2.36 -10.35
CA GLU A 272 49.54 -3.10 -9.15
C GLU A 272 49.16 -2.33 -7.89
N GLU A 273 49.45 -1.02 -7.85
CA GLU A 273 49.01 -0.14 -6.75
C GLU A 273 47.49 -0.11 -6.60
N ARG A 274 46.73 -0.15 -7.71
CA ARG A 274 45.27 -0.26 -7.67
C ARG A 274 44.80 -1.57 -7.05
N LYS A 275 45.47 -2.68 -7.33
CA LYS A 275 45.13 -4.00 -6.77
C LYS A 275 45.44 -4.05 -5.28
N ASP A 276 46.61 -3.57 -4.86
CA ASP A 276 47.01 -3.53 -3.46
C ASP A 276 46.09 -2.63 -2.64
N TYR A 277 45.76 -1.45 -3.18
CA TYR A 277 44.80 -0.53 -2.56
C TYR A 277 43.41 -1.16 -2.43
N LEU A 278 42.92 -1.81 -3.50
CA LEU A 278 41.65 -2.52 -3.47
C LEU A 278 41.63 -3.64 -2.42
N ILE A 279 42.68 -4.46 -2.35
CA ILE A 279 42.80 -5.53 -1.34
C ILE A 279 42.82 -4.92 0.07
N SER A 280 43.56 -3.83 0.27
CA SER A 280 43.63 -3.13 1.55
C SER A 280 42.25 -2.62 1.99
N ASN A 281 41.53 -1.93 1.11
CA ASN A 281 40.17 -1.45 1.40
C ASN A 281 39.19 -2.60 1.66
N LEU A 282 39.22 -3.65 0.84
CA LEU A 282 38.37 -4.82 1.03
C LEU A 282 38.62 -5.47 2.41
N ASN A 283 39.87 -5.62 2.82
CA ASN A 283 40.22 -6.19 4.12
C ASN A 283 39.83 -5.29 5.30
N GLU A 284 39.91 -3.97 5.14
CA GLU A 284 39.44 -3.02 6.15
C GLU A 284 37.91 -3.06 6.28
N TYR A 285 37.18 -3.10 5.16
CA TYR A 285 35.72 -3.06 5.15
C TYR A 285 35.07 -4.37 5.60
N PHE A 286 35.72 -5.50 5.34
CA PHE A 286 35.28 -6.83 5.79
C PHE A 286 35.96 -7.28 7.08
N LYS A 287 36.66 -6.38 7.80
CA LYS A 287 37.28 -6.67 9.08
C LYS A 287 36.33 -7.34 10.10
N PRO A 288 35.05 -6.93 10.23
CA PRO A 288 34.10 -7.52 11.19
C PRO A 288 33.65 -8.93 10.79
N GLU A 289 33.77 -9.25 9.49
CA GLU A 289 33.35 -10.52 8.94
C GLU A 289 34.50 -11.54 9.01
N ASP A 290 34.16 -12.83 8.97
CA ASP A 290 35.13 -13.92 8.87
C ASP A 290 35.70 -14.05 7.44
N ILE A 291 36.08 -12.92 6.81
CA ILE A 291 36.48 -12.87 5.39
C ILE A 291 37.78 -12.07 5.24
N ILE A 292 38.72 -12.60 4.47
CA ILE A 292 39.96 -11.94 4.05
C ILE A 292 40.14 -12.06 2.54
N PHE A 293 40.61 -10.98 1.92
CA PHE A 293 40.90 -10.89 0.50
C PHE A 293 42.39 -11.03 0.25
N ARG A 294 42.75 -11.85 -0.73
CA ARG A 294 44.13 -12.11 -1.15
C ARG A 294 44.22 -12.41 -2.64
N LEU A 295 45.42 -12.30 -3.21
CA LEU A 295 45.68 -12.72 -4.58
C LEU A 295 45.68 -14.25 -4.71
N HIS A 296 45.01 -14.77 -5.72
CA HIS A 296 45.07 -16.16 -6.11
C HIS A 296 46.39 -16.41 -6.85
N ARG A 297 47.16 -17.39 -6.40
CA ARG A 297 48.51 -17.67 -6.92
C ARG A 297 48.53 -17.95 -8.42
N ASP A 298 47.54 -18.70 -8.91
CA ASP A 298 47.53 -19.16 -10.30
C ASP A 298 46.90 -18.16 -11.29
N THR A 299 45.88 -17.39 -10.86
CA THR A 299 45.13 -16.50 -11.76
C THR A 299 45.50 -15.03 -11.62
N GLY A 300 46.20 -14.66 -10.53
CA GLY A 300 46.46 -13.26 -10.18
C GLY A 300 45.20 -12.45 -9.81
N GLY A 301 44.02 -13.11 -9.76
CA GLY A 301 42.75 -12.48 -9.38
C GLY A 301 42.61 -12.37 -7.86
N ILE A 302 41.79 -11.43 -7.40
CA ILE A 302 41.48 -11.28 -5.98
C ILE A 302 40.40 -12.29 -5.60
N ILE A 303 40.63 -13.03 -4.50
CA ILE A 303 39.66 -13.99 -3.95
C ILE A 303 39.30 -13.65 -2.51
N ALA A 304 38.03 -13.83 -2.16
CA ALA A 304 37.54 -13.74 -0.79
C ALA A 304 37.63 -15.13 -0.13
N VAL A 305 38.24 -15.23 1.04
CA VAL A 305 38.49 -16.49 1.75
C VAL A 305 38.08 -16.36 3.22
N GLY A 306 37.49 -17.40 3.79
CA GLY A 306 37.13 -17.39 5.20
C GLY A 306 38.36 -17.37 6.11
N LYS A 307 38.45 -16.49 7.12
CA LYS A 307 39.65 -16.44 7.99
C LYS A 307 39.78 -17.72 8.81
N THR A 308 38.67 -18.22 9.35
CA THR A 308 38.66 -19.48 10.12
C THR A 308 38.65 -20.72 9.24
N THR A 309 37.89 -20.70 8.14
CA THR A 309 37.64 -21.90 7.34
C THR A 309 38.68 -22.13 6.25
N GLY A 310 39.39 -21.09 5.81
CA GLY A 310 40.28 -21.13 4.67
C GLY A 310 39.59 -21.40 3.32
N LYS A 311 38.24 -21.49 3.29
CA LYS A 311 37.46 -21.77 2.09
C LYS A 311 37.16 -20.49 1.33
N THR A 312 37.22 -20.56 0.00
CA THR A 312 36.84 -19.43 -0.86
C THR A 312 35.35 -19.16 -0.75
N HIS A 313 34.96 -17.88 -0.68
CA HIS A 313 33.58 -17.41 -0.78
C HIS A 313 33.26 -17.07 -2.24
N PRO A 314 32.58 -17.96 -3.00
CA PRO A 314 32.42 -17.77 -4.44
C PRO A 314 31.54 -16.57 -4.78
N PHE A 315 30.52 -16.30 -3.97
CA PHE A 315 29.62 -15.16 -4.14
C PHE A 315 30.38 -13.83 -4.02
N ILE A 316 31.11 -13.63 -2.93
CA ILE A 316 31.83 -12.38 -2.65
C ILE A 316 32.98 -12.19 -3.64
N THR A 317 33.68 -13.27 -3.98
CA THR A 317 34.70 -13.25 -5.03
C THR A 317 34.10 -12.78 -6.37
N GLY A 318 32.93 -13.29 -6.76
CA GLY A 318 32.24 -12.86 -7.98
C GLY A 318 31.76 -11.41 -7.96
N LEU A 319 31.51 -10.82 -6.77
CA LEU A 319 31.16 -9.40 -6.66
C LEU A 319 32.33 -8.47 -7.03
N ILE A 320 33.58 -8.92 -6.87
CA ILE A 320 34.76 -8.11 -7.22
C ILE A 320 34.79 -7.82 -8.72
N ASP A 321 34.43 -8.79 -9.55
CA ASP A 321 34.43 -8.65 -11.02
C ASP A 321 33.12 -8.06 -11.56
N THR A 322 32.07 -8.04 -10.75
CA THR A 322 30.75 -7.52 -11.14
C THR A 322 30.67 -6.03 -10.89
N ASP A 323 30.26 -5.23 -11.88
CA ASP A 323 29.96 -3.81 -11.67
C ASP A 323 28.58 -3.63 -11.03
N ASN A 324 28.55 -3.24 -9.75
CA ASN A 324 27.33 -2.89 -9.03
C ASN A 324 27.22 -1.39 -8.70
N SER A 325 28.06 -0.55 -9.30
CA SER A 325 28.15 0.89 -9.00
C SER A 325 26.81 1.62 -9.09
N ALA A 326 25.94 1.22 -10.03
CA ALA A 326 24.62 1.82 -10.19
C ALA A 326 23.72 1.64 -8.96
N ILE A 327 23.88 0.56 -8.19
CA ILE A 327 23.08 0.31 -6.98
C ILE A 327 23.50 1.26 -5.87
N LEU A 328 24.82 1.45 -5.69
CA LEU A 328 25.36 2.43 -4.76
C LEU A 328 24.93 3.86 -5.15
N ASP A 329 25.02 4.22 -6.44
CA ASP A 329 24.57 5.51 -6.96
C ASP A 329 23.06 5.72 -6.75
N LEU A 330 22.23 4.68 -6.92
CA LEU A 330 20.79 4.82 -6.66
C LEU A 330 20.53 5.07 -5.18
N VAL A 331 21.10 4.25 -4.32
CA VAL A 331 20.91 4.35 -2.86
C VAL A 331 21.32 5.74 -2.37
N ASP A 332 22.47 6.24 -2.82
CA ASP A 332 22.94 7.58 -2.47
C ASP A 332 22.01 8.70 -2.99
N LYS A 333 21.56 8.60 -4.25
CA LYS A 333 20.61 9.56 -4.82
C LYS A 333 19.26 9.54 -4.11
N LEU A 334 18.74 8.37 -3.74
CA LEU A 334 17.48 8.24 -3.03
C LEU A 334 17.57 8.85 -1.63
N ARG A 335 18.69 8.59 -0.93
CA ARG A 335 18.97 9.20 0.38
C ARG A 335 19.04 10.72 0.28
N THR A 336 19.85 11.23 -0.66
CA THR A 336 20.05 12.68 -0.86
C THR A 336 18.77 13.40 -1.28
N ALA A 337 17.87 12.69 -1.97
CA ALA A 337 16.55 13.21 -2.34
C ALA A 337 15.50 13.11 -1.21
N GLY A 338 15.86 12.60 -0.03
CA GLY A 338 14.97 12.51 1.13
C GLY A 338 13.95 11.36 1.07
N PHE A 339 14.23 10.31 0.30
CA PHE A 339 13.33 9.15 0.22
C PHE A 339 13.59 8.10 1.30
N ALA A 340 14.73 8.15 1.99
CA ALA A 340 15.06 7.23 3.06
C ALA A 340 14.14 7.46 4.28
N VAL A 341 13.52 6.40 4.80
CA VAL A 341 12.51 6.52 5.87
C VAL A 341 13.13 6.95 7.20
N SER A 342 14.28 6.38 7.56
CA SER A 342 14.93 6.58 8.86
C SER A 342 15.88 7.79 8.94
N CYS A 343 15.75 8.74 8.01
CA CYS A 343 16.66 9.89 7.88
C CYS A 343 15.91 11.20 8.20
N ASP A 344 15.95 11.64 9.46
CA ASP A 344 15.27 12.86 9.90
C ASP A 344 16.03 14.16 9.56
N GLU A 345 17.29 14.09 9.13
CA GLU A 345 18.11 15.28 8.83
C GLU A 345 18.61 15.34 7.38
N PRO A 346 18.44 16.49 6.68
CA PRO A 346 19.07 16.72 5.39
C PRO A 346 20.59 16.80 5.57
N GLN A 347 21.27 15.71 5.22
CA GLN A 347 22.73 15.63 5.26
C GLN A 347 23.35 16.71 4.33
N PRO A 348 24.44 17.36 4.73
CA PRO A 348 25.14 18.31 3.87
C PRO A 348 25.64 17.62 2.60
N ARG A 349 25.39 18.25 1.44
CA ARG A 349 25.71 17.76 0.07
C ARG A 349 27.19 17.40 -0.17
N HIS A 350 28.07 17.61 0.79
CA HIS A 350 29.52 17.49 0.65
C HIS A 350 30.10 16.20 1.25
N ILE A 351 29.31 15.38 1.95
CA ILE A 351 29.79 14.09 2.44
C ILE A 351 29.50 13.03 1.37
N ARG A 352 30.48 12.79 0.49
CA ARG A 352 30.39 11.79 -0.60
C ARG A 352 30.09 10.37 -0.10
N HIS A 353 30.43 10.10 1.17
CA HIS A 353 30.29 8.81 1.81
C HIS A 353 29.80 9.00 3.25
N ASN A 354 28.48 9.17 3.45
CA ASN A 354 27.87 9.14 4.80
C ASN A 354 27.82 7.70 5.33
N ILE A 355 29.01 7.12 5.46
CA ILE A 355 29.30 5.86 6.14
C ILE A 355 29.76 6.24 7.53
N ARG A 356 29.07 5.71 8.54
CA ARG A 356 29.55 5.81 9.91
C ARG A 356 30.17 4.49 10.28
N LYS A 357 31.31 4.56 10.96
CA LYS A 357 31.74 3.45 11.79
C LYS A 357 30.85 3.49 13.03
N ASP A 358 30.19 2.40 13.35
CA ASP A 358 29.44 2.28 14.61
C ASP A 358 30.39 2.25 15.82
N SER A 359 29.87 2.01 17.02
CA SER A 359 30.68 1.91 18.24
C SER A 359 31.75 0.82 18.17
N ASP A 360 31.54 -0.17 17.31
CA ASP A 360 32.35 -1.39 17.21
C ASP A 360 33.36 -1.27 16.04
N GLY A 361 33.26 -0.20 15.26
CA GLY A 361 34.13 0.11 14.13
C GLY A 361 33.60 -0.41 12.79
N ASP A 362 32.39 -0.97 12.78
CA ASP A 362 31.77 -1.60 11.62
C ASP A 362 31.18 -0.54 10.71
N ILE A 363 31.30 -0.77 9.40
CA ILE A 363 30.73 0.13 8.39
C ILE A 363 29.22 -0.09 8.37
N GLU A 364 28.49 0.88 8.91
CA GLU A 364 27.03 0.89 8.85
C GLU A 364 26.57 1.85 7.74
N PHE A 365 25.72 1.33 6.85
CA PHE A 365 25.04 2.16 5.87
C PHE A 365 23.89 2.92 6.51
N HIS A 366 24.19 4.14 6.95
CA HIS A 366 23.23 5.04 7.56
C HIS A 366 21.99 5.23 6.67
N CYS A 367 20.80 5.03 7.24
CA CYS A 367 19.48 5.17 6.62
C CYS A 367 19.05 4.11 5.58
N LEU A 368 19.62 2.91 5.59
CA LEU A 368 19.11 1.81 4.75
C LEU A 368 18.12 0.88 5.46
N GLY A 369 18.15 0.83 6.79
CA GLY A 369 17.45 -0.19 7.59
C GLY A 369 15.92 -0.20 7.46
N GLU A 370 15.30 0.96 7.25
CA GLU A 370 13.84 1.06 7.04
C GLU A 370 13.45 1.17 5.55
N GLY A 371 14.45 1.19 4.67
CA GLY A 371 14.30 1.29 3.24
C GLY A 371 13.92 2.69 2.75
N PHE A 372 13.38 2.72 1.53
CA PHE A 372 13.07 3.94 0.79
C PHE A 372 11.59 4.00 0.45
N THR A 373 11.01 5.18 0.65
CA THR A 373 9.61 5.43 0.31
C THR A 373 9.38 5.33 -1.20
N MET A 374 8.29 4.66 -1.56
CA MET A 374 7.84 4.49 -2.94
C MET A 374 6.34 4.70 -3.03
N ARG A 375 5.88 5.27 -4.15
CA ARG A 375 4.48 5.54 -4.42
C ARG A 375 4.05 5.00 -5.78
N LYS A 376 2.86 4.42 -5.84
CA LYS A 376 2.14 4.11 -7.09
C LYS A 376 0.88 4.95 -7.16
N CYS A 377 0.75 5.74 -8.22
CA CYS A 377 -0.38 6.64 -8.42
C CYS A 377 -1.52 5.91 -9.14
N MET A 378 -2.74 6.00 -8.61
CA MET A 378 -3.93 5.34 -9.15
C MET A 378 -4.59 6.13 -10.29
N TYR A 379 -4.33 7.45 -10.35
CA TYR A 379 -4.92 8.35 -11.32
C TYR A 379 -3.85 9.17 -12.04
N VAL A 380 -3.28 8.60 -13.09
CA VAL A 380 -2.49 9.40 -14.03
C VAL A 380 -3.10 9.26 -15.40
N ASP A 381 -4.19 10.01 -15.62
CA ASP A 381 -4.75 10.21 -16.95
C ASP A 381 -5.41 11.59 -17.12
N SER A 382 -4.82 12.62 -16.49
CA SER A 382 -5.29 14.00 -16.67
C SER A 382 -4.16 15.03 -16.71
N GLY A 383 -3.16 14.80 -17.58
CA GLY A 383 -2.03 15.71 -17.73
C GLY A 383 -1.45 15.80 -19.14
N GLY A 384 -2.30 15.96 -20.16
CA GLY A 384 -1.85 16.14 -21.55
C GLY A 384 -2.85 16.91 -22.41
N ARG A 385 -2.83 18.25 -22.27
CA ARG A 385 -3.35 19.30 -23.16
C ARG A 385 -4.51 18.97 -24.10
N GLY A 386 -5.68 19.46 -23.70
CA GLY A 386 -6.77 19.82 -24.59
C GLY A 386 -7.92 20.32 -23.75
N ASN A 387 -8.36 21.55 -23.99
CA ASN A 387 -9.59 22.14 -23.44
C ASN A 387 -10.84 21.41 -23.97
N ILE A 388 -10.87 20.08 -23.91
CA ILE A 388 -12.05 19.27 -24.10
C ILE A 388 -12.50 18.89 -22.71
N LYS A 389 -13.40 19.70 -22.15
CA LYS A 389 -14.26 19.28 -21.04
C LYS A 389 -15.07 18.07 -21.52
N LYS A 390 -14.48 16.88 -21.55
CA LYS A 390 -15.23 15.64 -21.46
C LYS A 390 -15.83 15.65 -20.06
N LYS A 391 -17.02 16.26 -19.98
CA LYS A 391 -17.95 16.06 -18.89
C LYS A 391 -18.23 14.55 -18.85
N HIS A 392 -17.41 13.77 -18.14
CA HIS A 392 -18.02 12.78 -17.27
C HIS A 392 -19.07 13.59 -16.52
N LYS A 393 -20.36 13.24 -16.69
CA LYS A 393 -21.45 13.87 -15.96
C LYS A 393 -21.11 13.70 -14.49
N ARG A 394 -20.34 14.65 -13.91
CA ARG A 394 -20.05 14.73 -12.48
C ARG A 394 -21.40 14.55 -11.86
N SER A 395 -21.56 13.48 -11.09
CA SER A 395 -22.87 13.13 -10.57
C SER A 395 -23.30 14.34 -9.74
N VAL A 396 -24.22 15.16 -10.27
CA VAL A 396 -24.46 16.50 -9.71
C VAL A 396 -24.83 16.33 -8.25
N SER A 397 -24.11 16.99 -7.34
CA SER A 397 -24.33 16.84 -5.91
C SER A 397 -25.78 17.19 -5.59
N TRP A 398 -26.38 16.53 -4.61
CA TRP A 398 -27.77 16.83 -4.24
C TRP A 398 -27.94 18.30 -3.87
N ARG A 399 -26.90 18.95 -3.31
CA ARG A 399 -26.88 20.39 -3.00
C ARG A 399 -27.21 21.26 -4.22
N ALA A 400 -26.70 20.93 -5.40
CA ALA A 400 -26.98 21.67 -6.63
C ALA A 400 -28.37 21.35 -7.24
N LEU A 401 -28.90 20.15 -6.99
CA LEU A 401 -30.23 19.71 -7.46
C LEU A 401 -31.37 20.01 -6.47
N SER A 402 -31.06 20.29 -5.21
CA SER A 402 -32.05 20.50 -4.15
C SER A 402 -32.76 21.85 -4.32
N PRO A 403 -34.09 21.91 -4.17
CA PRO A 403 -34.82 23.16 -4.30
C PRO A 403 -34.57 24.10 -3.12
N ASN A 404 -34.45 25.38 -3.41
CA ASN A 404 -34.39 26.46 -2.42
C ASN A 404 -35.78 26.75 -1.80
N LYS A 405 -35.88 27.68 -0.83
CA LYS A 405 -37.13 27.94 -0.09
C LYS A 405 -38.30 28.35 -1.01
N LYS A 406 -38.08 29.28 -1.95
CA LYS A 406 -39.11 29.73 -2.92
C LYS A 406 -39.51 28.60 -3.86
N GLU A 407 -38.53 27.85 -4.39
CA GLU A 407 -38.77 26.70 -5.26
C GLU A 407 -39.55 25.60 -4.56
N ARG A 408 -39.31 25.37 -3.27
CA ARG A 408 -40.09 24.39 -2.49
C ARG A 408 -41.56 24.77 -2.41
N THR A 409 -41.88 26.05 -2.21
CA THR A 409 -43.28 26.54 -2.19
C THR A 409 -43.94 26.30 -3.54
N THR A 410 -43.28 26.67 -4.64
CA THR A 410 -43.78 26.46 -6.00
C THR A 410 -43.95 24.97 -6.31
N MET A 411 -42.96 24.14 -5.96
CA MET A 411 -43.03 22.69 -6.14
C MET A 411 -44.10 22.04 -5.26
N LYS A 412 -44.39 22.60 -4.08
CA LYS A 412 -45.46 22.10 -3.21
C LYS A 412 -46.82 22.37 -3.83
N LYS A 413 -47.02 23.55 -4.44
CA LYS A 413 -48.23 23.89 -5.20
C LYS A 413 -48.39 23.02 -6.44
N LYS A 414 -47.31 22.84 -7.23
CA LYS A 414 -47.34 22.12 -8.52
C LYS A 414 -47.30 20.59 -8.39
N CYS A 415 -46.41 20.05 -7.56
CA CYS A 415 -46.15 18.61 -7.47
C CYS A 415 -46.74 17.95 -6.20
N GLY A 416 -47.26 18.73 -5.26
CA GLY A 416 -47.95 18.23 -4.07
C GLY A 416 -47.08 17.36 -3.15
N LYS A 417 -47.68 16.28 -2.60
CA LYS A 417 -47.02 15.34 -1.68
C LYS A 417 -46.01 14.41 -2.38
N LYS A 418 -46.02 14.32 -3.71
CA LYS A 418 -45.12 13.46 -4.50
C LYS A 418 -43.64 13.84 -4.31
N CYS A 419 -43.37 15.14 -4.20
CA CYS A 419 -42.01 15.67 -4.09
C CYS A 419 -41.55 16.02 -2.67
N PHE A 420 -42.39 15.78 -1.66
CA PHE A 420 -42.09 16.09 -0.27
C PHE A 420 -42.54 14.96 0.66
N ILE A 421 -41.57 14.25 1.24
CA ILE A 421 -41.88 13.18 2.20
C ILE A 421 -41.90 13.76 3.62
N GLY A 422 -43.07 14.13 4.11
CA GLY A 422 -43.23 14.63 5.48
C GLY A 422 -44.22 15.80 5.57
N ARG A 423 -44.33 16.40 6.77
CA ARG A 423 -45.21 17.56 6.97
C ARG A 423 -44.61 18.80 6.30
N GLY A 424 -45.41 19.47 5.47
CA GLY A 424 -45.00 20.67 4.74
C GLY A 424 -43.97 20.41 3.63
N MET A 425 -42.83 21.10 3.71
CA MET A 425 -41.75 21.16 2.70
C MET A 425 -40.38 20.69 3.24
N SER A 426 -40.40 19.89 4.31
CA SER A 426 -39.22 19.59 5.15
C SER A 426 -38.20 18.65 4.49
N PHE A 427 -38.66 17.76 3.61
CA PHE A 427 -37.84 16.75 2.92
C PHE A 427 -38.16 16.72 1.42
N PRO A 428 -37.56 17.61 0.62
CA PRO A 428 -37.69 17.56 -0.83
C PRO A 428 -36.98 16.32 -1.38
N VAL A 429 -37.63 15.61 -2.30
CA VAL A 429 -37.09 14.39 -2.92
C VAL A 429 -37.04 14.44 -4.45
N CYS A 430 -37.70 15.44 -5.06
CA CYS A 430 -37.58 15.73 -6.48
C CYS A 430 -36.49 16.75 -6.75
N ALA A 431 -35.82 16.65 -7.89
CA ALA A 431 -34.89 17.69 -8.34
C ALA A 431 -35.64 19.01 -8.58
N LYS A 432 -34.99 20.15 -8.27
CA LYS A 432 -35.55 21.49 -8.44
C LYS A 432 -36.14 21.69 -9.83
N LYS A 433 -37.28 22.39 -9.91
CA LYS A 433 -38.05 22.63 -11.14
C LYS A 433 -38.58 21.35 -11.84
N THR A 434 -38.56 20.20 -11.19
CA THR A 434 -39.13 18.94 -11.72
C THR A 434 -40.08 18.30 -10.72
N CYS A 435 -41.07 17.53 -11.21
CA CYS A 435 -41.89 16.65 -10.36
C CYS A 435 -41.40 15.18 -10.37
N LYS A 436 -40.13 14.96 -10.76
CA LYS A 436 -39.52 13.63 -10.87
C LYS A 436 -38.68 13.34 -9.62
N ILE A 437 -38.99 12.24 -8.94
CA ILE A 437 -38.23 11.76 -7.79
C ILE A 437 -36.80 11.46 -8.21
N ASN A 438 -35.84 11.97 -7.44
CA ASN A 438 -34.42 11.73 -7.64
C ASN A 438 -33.89 10.81 -6.52
N LYS A 439 -33.13 9.77 -6.87
CA LYS A 439 -32.53 8.85 -5.89
C LYS A 439 -31.66 9.59 -4.87
N LYS A 440 -30.90 10.60 -5.28
CA LYS A 440 -30.10 11.45 -4.39
C LYS A 440 -30.97 12.26 -3.42
N GLY A 441 -32.14 12.72 -3.87
CA GLY A 441 -33.11 13.40 -3.02
C GLY A 441 -33.76 12.48 -2.00
N MET A 442 -34.06 11.25 -2.40
CA MET A 442 -34.52 10.21 -1.47
C MET A 442 -33.44 9.86 -0.43
N TRP A 443 -32.19 9.71 -0.86
CA TRP A 443 -31.06 9.45 0.05
C TRP A 443 -30.82 10.60 1.03
N ALA A 444 -30.86 11.86 0.56
CA ALA A 444 -30.75 13.02 1.43
C ALA A 444 -31.92 13.14 2.42
N ALA A 445 -33.14 12.77 2.01
CA ALA A 445 -34.29 12.71 2.90
C ALA A 445 -34.14 11.62 3.96
N PHE A 446 -33.60 10.45 3.59
CA PHE A 446 -33.26 9.35 4.49
C PHE A 446 -32.25 9.80 5.56
N ILE A 447 -31.05 10.26 5.16
CA ILE A 447 -30.00 10.72 6.09
C ILE A 447 -30.54 11.79 7.06
N LYS A 448 -31.24 12.80 6.52
CA LYS A 448 -31.77 13.91 7.34
C LYS A 448 -32.83 13.42 8.33
N ALA A 449 -33.69 12.48 7.93
CA ALA A 449 -34.71 11.94 8.82
C ALA A 449 -34.10 11.05 9.90
N THR A 450 -33.08 10.25 9.57
CA THR A 450 -32.31 9.45 10.53
C THR A 450 -31.62 10.33 11.56
N ARG A 451 -30.93 11.41 11.13
CA ARG A 451 -30.29 12.36 12.06
C ARG A 451 -31.30 13.08 12.96
N LEU A 452 -32.51 13.35 12.47
CA LEU A 452 -33.57 13.95 13.29
C LEU A 452 -34.27 12.94 14.21
N ASN A 453 -34.12 11.64 13.94
CA ASN A 453 -34.62 10.56 14.78
C ASN A 453 -33.67 10.23 15.94
N THR A 454 -32.36 10.43 15.75
CA THR A 454 -31.31 10.12 16.75
C THR A 454 -31.05 11.22 17.78
N LYS A 455 -31.43 12.49 17.53
CA LYS A 455 -31.26 13.57 18.52
C LYS A 455 -32.04 13.27 19.80
N LYS A 456 -31.34 12.92 20.89
CA LYS A 456 -31.89 12.75 22.25
C LYS A 456 -32.53 14.07 22.71
N LYS A 457 -33.64 13.97 23.47
CA LYS A 457 -34.32 15.12 24.09
C LYS A 457 -33.42 15.65 25.21
N SER A 458 -32.75 16.79 25.03
CA SER A 458 -32.11 17.50 26.15
C SER A 458 -33.10 18.23 27.05
N TYR A 459 -34.41 18.16 26.79
CA TYR A 459 -35.43 18.70 27.70
C TYR A 459 -36.69 17.81 27.72
N LYS A 460 -37.14 17.45 28.94
CA LYS A 460 -38.31 16.60 29.22
C LYS A 460 -39.61 17.31 28.80
N ILE A 461 -39.93 17.33 27.51
CA ILE A 461 -41.26 17.71 27.03
C ILE A 461 -42.08 16.43 26.82
N LYS A 462 -43.12 16.26 27.65
CA LYS A 462 -44.15 15.21 27.54
C LYS A 462 -44.82 15.34 26.17
N GLY A 463 -44.73 14.29 25.35
CA GLY A 463 -45.25 14.25 23.99
C GLY A 463 -44.46 13.27 23.11
N SER A 464 -45.05 12.09 22.88
CA SER A 464 -44.45 10.90 22.24
C SER A 464 -44.55 10.88 20.71
N THR A 465 -44.91 11.98 20.04
CA THR A 465 -45.30 11.94 18.61
C THR A 465 -44.18 12.25 17.60
N ARG A 466 -43.00 12.71 18.06
CA ARG A 466 -41.92 13.18 17.16
C ARG A 466 -41.08 12.05 16.55
N ARG A 467 -40.81 10.96 17.29
CA ARG A 467 -40.08 9.78 16.77
C ARG A 467 -40.88 9.05 15.69
N GLN A 468 -42.17 8.82 15.92
CA GLN A 468 -43.07 8.16 14.97
C GLN A 468 -43.21 8.94 13.63
N LYS A 469 -43.05 10.26 13.68
CA LYS A 469 -43.10 11.12 12.49
C LYS A 469 -41.91 10.93 11.55
N TYR A 470 -40.69 10.77 12.09
CA TYR A 470 -39.48 10.60 11.27
C TYR A 470 -39.27 9.16 10.83
N SER A 471 -39.68 8.16 11.61
CA SER A 471 -39.67 6.76 11.18
C SER A 471 -40.51 6.54 9.92
N THR A 472 -41.68 7.17 9.82
CA THR A 472 -42.52 7.13 8.61
C THR A 472 -41.81 7.71 7.38
N ILE A 473 -41.02 8.77 7.56
CA ILE A 473 -40.26 9.43 6.47
C ILE A 473 -39.11 8.52 6.03
N ILE A 474 -38.39 7.93 6.99
CA ILE A 474 -37.33 6.95 6.78
C ILE A 474 -37.85 5.77 5.94
N SER A 475 -38.97 5.15 6.34
CA SER A 475 -39.55 4.01 5.62
C SER A 475 -40.04 4.37 4.21
N LYS A 476 -40.58 5.58 4.01
CA LYS A 476 -40.97 6.07 2.68
C LYS A 476 -39.76 6.34 1.79
N ALA A 477 -38.68 6.90 2.34
CA ALA A 477 -37.44 7.12 1.61
C ALA A 477 -36.76 5.79 1.21
N LYS A 478 -36.70 4.80 2.11
CA LYS A 478 -36.17 3.46 1.80
C LYS A 478 -36.95 2.78 0.68
N ARG A 479 -38.29 2.77 0.74
CA ARG A 479 -39.14 2.25 -0.35
C ARG A 479 -38.92 2.97 -1.67
N GLY A 480 -38.66 4.29 -1.62
CA GLY A 480 -38.33 5.07 -2.81
C GLY A 480 -36.97 4.72 -3.43
N LEU A 481 -36.01 4.24 -2.63
CA LEU A 481 -34.68 3.81 -3.07
C LEU A 481 -34.65 2.38 -3.59
N SER A 482 -35.48 1.48 -3.01
CA SER A 482 -35.52 0.06 -3.38
C SER A 482 -36.32 -0.25 -4.64
N ARG A 483 -37.17 0.66 -5.12
CA ARG A 483 -37.84 0.50 -6.42
C ARG A 483 -36.81 0.54 -7.54
N LYS A 484 -36.49 -0.64 -8.11
CA LYS A 484 -35.80 -0.74 -9.41
C LYS A 484 -36.64 0.00 -10.45
N LYS A 485 -35.97 0.79 -11.27
CA LYS A 485 -36.60 1.57 -12.33
C LYS A 485 -36.83 0.70 -13.54
#